data_AF-A0A920AZ82-F1
#
_entry.id   AF-A0A920AZ82-F1
#
_cell.length_a   1.000
_cell.length_b   1.000
_cell.length_c   1.000
_cell.angle_alpha   90.00
_cell.angle_beta   90.00
_cell.angle_gamma   90.00
#
_symmetry.space_group_name_H-M   'P 1'
#
loop_
_entity.id
_entity.type
_entity.pdbx_description
1 polymer ?
#
loop_
_entity_poly.entity_id
_entity_poly.type
_entity_poly.pdbx_seq_one_letter_code
_entity_poly.pdbx_strand_id
1 'polypeptide(L)'
;MYGHQNATMIEDKIDRLDTLHQLGTRCIQLTYNERNLIGDGCTERTNAGLSDFGLLVVKRMNKLGLIIDLSHCGKKTTFDAIRYSDAPPCFTHTMCEALYPGHPRAKNR
;
A
#
# COMPACT_ATOMS: atom_id res chain seq x y z
N MET A 1 3.15 -3.42 -17.86
CA MET A 1 2.43 -2.67 -16.80
C MET A 1 3.46 -1.98 -15.92
N TYR A 2 3.37 -0.67 -15.69
CA TYR A 2 4.30 0.04 -14.80
C TYR A 2 3.78 0.03 -13.35
N GLY A 3 4.65 -0.34 -12.40
CA GLY A 3 4.33 -0.41 -10.99
C GLY A 3 5.42 0.18 -10.09
N HIS A 4 5.00 0.80 -8.97
CA HIS A 4 5.91 1.41 -7.99
C HIS A 4 5.90 0.62 -6.67
N GLN A 5 7.09 0.39 -6.11
CA GLN A 5 7.32 -0.33 -4.85
C GLN A 5 7.17 0.56 -3.59
N ASN A 6 6.79 1.82 -3.78
CA ASN A 6 6.44 2.75 -2.72
C ASN A 6 5.56 3.84 -3.36
N ALA A 7 4.91 4.64 -2.53
CA ALA A 7 4.08 5.76 -2.98
C ALA A 7 4.70 7.13 -2.64
N THR A 8 5.94 7.19 -2.13
CA THR A 8 6.60 8.43 -1.70
C THR A 8 6.72 9.50 -2.80
N MET A 9 6.72 9.13 -4.08
CA MET A 9 6.73 10.10 -5.19
C MET A 9 5.48 10.99 -5.24
N ILE A 10 4.38 10.60 -4.58
CA ILE A 10 3.18 11.44 -4.50
C ILE A 10 3.30 12.55 -3.45
N GLU A 11 4.28 12.44 -2.53
CA GLU A 11 4.45 13.35 -1.38
C GLU A 11 3.10 13.57 -0.66
N ASP A 12 2.73 14.82 -0.41
CA ASP A 12 1.45 15.26 0.17
C ASP A 12 0.41 15.67 -0.90
N LYS A 13 0.70 15.42 -2.19
CA LYS A 13 -0.11 15.87 -3.32
C LYS A 13 -0.83 14.71 -3.98
N ILE A 14 -2.06 14.45 -3.55
CA ILE A 14 -2.87 13.33 -4.04
C ILE A 14 -3.06 13.34 -5.57
N ASP A 15 -3.13 14.52 -6.19
CA ASP A 15 -3.30 14.67 -7.64
C ASP A 15 -2.12 14.14 -8.46
N ARG A 16 -0.95 13.90 -7.84
CA ARG A 16 0.16 13.23 -8.53
C ARG A 16 -0.19 11.79 -8.94
N LEU A 17 -1.17 11.16 -8.30
CA LEU A 17 -1.71 9.87 -8.75
C LEU A 17 -2.31 9.95 -10.16
N ASP A 18 -3.01 11.04 -10.48
CA ASP A 18 -3.57 11.28 -11.81
C ASP A 18 -2.47 11.41 -12.86
N THR A 19 -1.44 12.21 -12.56
CA THR A 19 -0.28 12.36 -13.44
C THR A 19 0.42 11.01 -13.67
N LEU A 20 0.70 10.25 -12.62
CA LEU A 20 1.32 8.93 -12.72
C LEU A 20 0.46 7.96 -13.54
N HIS A 21 -0.85 7.99 -13.35
CA HIS A 21 -1.79 7.18 -14.11
C HIS A 21 -1.78 7.57 -15.61
N GLN A 22 -1.79 8.86 -15.94
CA GLN A 22 -1.67 9.34 -17.32
C GLN A 22 -0.35 8.93 -17.97
N LEU A 23 0.74 8.90 -17.18
CA LEU A 23 2.05 8.42 -17.62
C LEU A 23 2.18 6.88 -17.67
N GLY A 24 1.10 6.13 -17.43
CA GLY A 24 1.05 4.68 -17.63
C GLY A 24 1.23 3.83 -16.38
N THR A 25 1.33 4.43 -15.19
CA THR A 25 1.31 3.69 -13.91
C THR A 25 -0.03 2.98 -13.73
N ARG A 26 0.00 1.71 -13.33
CA ARG A 26 -1.22 0.92 -13.08
C ARG A 26 -1.21 0.15 -11.75
N CYS A 27 -0.09 0.12 -11.05
CA CYS A 27 0.05 -0.53 -9.75
C CYS A 27 0.92 0.32 -8.82
N ILE A 28 0.52 0.52 -7.57
CA ILE A 28 1.33 1.21 -6.56
C ILE A 28 1.24 0.46 -5.25
N GLN A 29 2.39 0.17 -4.64
CA GLN A 29 2.49 -0.31 -3.29
C GLN A 29 2.42 0.85 -2.30
N LEU A 30 1.51 0.77 -1.31
CA LEU A 30 1.21 1.90 -0.43
C LEU A 30 2.39 2.36 0.42
N THR A 31 3.24 1.43 0.86
CA THR A 31 4.44 1.68 1.66
C THR A 31 5.60 0.84 1.13
N TYR A 32 6.81 1.06 1.63
CA TYR A 32 7.86 0.04 1.61
C TYR A 32 8.04 -0.53 3.01
N ASN A 33 9.26 -0.81 3.45
CA ASN A 33 9.57 -1.35 4.78
C ASN A 33 9.26 -0.36 5.92
N GLU A 34 9.53 0.92 5.70
CA GLU A 34 9.40 2.02 6.68
C GLU A 34 8.08 2.77 6.53
N ARG A 35 7.74 3.59 7.54
CA ARG A 35 6.65 4.56 7.46
C ARG A 35 6.83 5.55 6.29
N ASN A 36 5.73 5.88 5.62
CA ASN A 36 5.61 7.07 4.79
C ASN A 36 4.32 7.85 5.19
N LEU A 37 3.96 8.88 4.41
CA LEU A 37 2.75 9.68 4.68
C LEU A 37 1.44 8.89 4.63
N ILE A 38 1.41 7.73 3.97
CA ILE A 38 0.22 6.91 3.75
C ILE A 38 0.00 5.92 4.89
N GLY A 39 1.08 5.33 5.42
CA GLY A 39 0.96 4.38 6.53
C GLY A 39 2.29 3.76 6.92
N ASP A 40 2.19 2.81 7.85
CA ASP A 40 3.34 2.09 8.38
C ASP A 40 3.70 0.88 7.48
N GLY A 41 4.98 0.76 7.16
CA GLY A 41 5.56 -0.40 6.48
C GLY A 41 5.76 -1.61 7.40
N CYS A 42 6.13 -2.75 6.81
CA CYS A 42 6.19 -4.02 7.52
C CYS A 42 7.27 -4.10 8.61
N THR A 43 8.31 -3.25 8.55
CA THR A 43 9.35 -3.19 9.58
C THR A 43 9.22 -1.97 10.50
N GLU A 44 8.17 -1.18 10.34
CA GLU A 44 7.92 -0.02 11.18
C GLU A 44 7.54 -0.45 12.61
N ARG A 45 8.16 0.16 13.62
CA ARG A 45 8.00 -0.25 15.03
C ARG A 45 6.56 -0.14 15.52
N THR A 46 5.81 0.83 15.01
CA THR A 46 4.51 1.22 15.57
C THR A 46 3.31 0.51 14.94
N ASN A 47 3.41 0.03 13.70
CA ASN A 47 2.32 -0.63 12.96
C ASN A 47 0.95 0.10 13.10
N ALA A 48 0.96 1.42 12.89
CA ALA A 48 -0.13 2.33 13.20
C ALA A 48 -1.34 2.23 12.25
N GLY A 49 -1.16 1.66 11.05
CA GLY A 49 -2.20 1.54 10.03
C GLY A 49 -2.07 2.57 8.92
N LEU A 50 -3.16 2.79 8.18
CA LEU A 50 -3.27 3.92 7.26
C LEU A 50 -3.41 5.23 8.06
N SER A 51 -2.78 6.29 7.56
CA SER A 51 -3.04 7.66 7.99
C SER A 51 -4.34 8.20 7.37
N ASP A 52 -4.80 9.37 7.82
CA ASP A 52 -5.91 10.07 7.17
C ASP A 52 -5.61 10.37 5.69
N PHE A 53 -4.37 10.76 5.38
CA PHE A 53 -3.93 10.93 3.99
C PHE A 53 -3.94 9.61 3.23
N GLY A 54 -3.53 8.52 3.87
CA GLY A 54 -3.55 7.18 3.28
C GLY A 54 -4.96 6.70 2.91
N LEU A 55 -5.97 7.03 3.71
CA LEU A 55 -7.37 6.74 3.37
C LEU A 55 -7.80 7.49 2.09
N LEU A 56 -7.41 8.75 1.95
CA LEU A 56 -7.68 9.53 0.74
C LEU A 56 -6.97 8.93 -0.48
N VAL A 57 -5.71 8.51 -0.32
CA VAL A 57 -4.92 7.86 -1.37
C VAL A 57 -5.57 6.57 -1.85
N VAL A 58 -5.97 5.67 -0.93
CA VAL A 58 -6.68 4.42 -1.27
C VAL A 58 -7.96 4.72 -2.06
N LYS A 59 -8.75 5.70 -1.63
CA LYS A 59 -9.96 6.12 -2.35
C LYS A 59 -9.66 6.66 -3.75
N ARG A 60 -8.62 7.49 -3.91
CA ARG A 60 -8.23 8.03 -5.22
C ARG A 60 -7.69 6.95 -6.15
N MET A 61 -6.87 6.03 -5.65
CA MET A 61 -6.37 4.89 -6.42
C MET A 61 -7.52 4.03 -6.96
N ASN A 62 -8.51 3.71 -6.13
CA ASN A 62 -9.73 3.02 -6.56
C ASN A 62 -10.48 3.79 -7.66
N LYS A 63 -10.65 5.10 -7.51
CA LYS A 63 -11.31 5.94 -8.54
C LYS A 63 -10.57 5.97 -9.87
N LEU A 64 -9.24 5.89 -9.85
CA LEU A 64 -8.41 5.85 -11.06
C LEU A 64 -8.27 4.45 -11.67
N GLY A 65 -8.69 3.40 -10.96
CA GLY A 65 -8.43 2.02 -11.37
C GLY A 65 -6.96 1.60 -11.21
N LEU A 66 -6.23 2.23 -10.28
CA LEU A 66 -4.89 1.81 -9.90
C LEU A 66 -4.95 0.60 -8.97
N ILE A 67 -4.15 -0.42 -9.26
CA ILE A 67 -3.99 -1.60 -8.39
C ILE A 67 -3.24 -1.16 -7.12
N ILE A 68 -3.82 -1.50 -5.97
CA ILE A 68 -3.22 -1.31 -4.65
C ILE A 68 -2.44 -2.56 -4.28
N ASP A 69 -1.11 -2.45 -4.09
CA ASP A 69 -0.24 -3.54 -3.63
C ASP A 69 0.08 -3.40 -2.12
N LEU A 70 -0.02 -4.50 -1.39
CA LEU A 70 0.10 -4.57 0.07
C LEU A 70 1.33 -5.36 0.56
N SER A 71 2.23 -5.73 -0.35
CA SER A 71 3.32 -6.68 -0.09
C SER A 71 4.28 -6.24 1.02
N HIS A 72 4.65 -4.96 1.07
CA HIS A 72 5.49 -4.39 2.13
C HIS A 72 4.73 -3.65 3.24
N CYS A 73 3.40 -3.62 3.19
CA CYS A 73 2.63 -2.91 4.21
C CYS A 73 2.73 -3.58 5.59
N GLY A 74 2.72 -2.77 6.65
CA GLY A 74 2.52 -3.25 8.01
C GLY A 74 1.19 -3.98 8.14
N LYS A 75 1.07 -4.87 9.13
CA LYS A 75 -0.14 -5.69 9.34
C LYS A 75 -1.40 -4.82 9.41
N LYS A 76 -1.36 -3.74 10.18
CA LYS A 76 -2.52 -2.84 10.32
C LYS A 76 -2.81 -2.08 9.03
N THR A 77 -1.77 -1.59 8.34
CA THR A 77 -1.91 -0.92 7.03
C THR A 77 -2.53 -1.85 5.98
N THR A 78 -2.15 -3.14 5.97
CA THR A 78 -2.76 -4.18 5.14
C THR A 78 -4.25 -4.34 5.43
N PHE A 79 -4.64 -4.50 6.69
CA PHE A 79 -6.06 -4.65 7.04
C PHE A 79 -6.88 -3.41 6.77
N ASP A 80 -6.36 -2.22 7.08
CA ASP A 80 -7.03 -0.97 6.79
C ASP A 80 -7.24 -0.80 5.26
N ALA A 81 -6.21 -1.08 4.45
CA ALA A 81 -6.33 -1.01 3.00
C ALA A 81 -7.36 -2.02 2.45
N ILE A 82 -7.38 -3.25 2.95
CA ILE A 82 -8.42 -4.24 2.58
C ILE A 82 -9.82 -3.74 2.98
N ARG A 83 -9.95 -3.15 4.17
CA ARG A 83 -11.23 -2.67 4.70
C ARG A 83 -11.79 -1.47 3.94
N TYR A 84 -10.92 -0.53 3.54
CA TYR A 84 -11.32 0.75 2.96
C TYR A 84 -11.18 0.80 1.43
N SER A 85 -10.68 -0.25 0.80
CA SER A 85 -10.59 -0.33 -0.65
C SER A 85 -11.92 -0.78 -1.27
N ASP A 86 -12.40 -0.04 -2.27
CA ASP A 86 -13.61 -0.39 -3.04
C ASP A 86 -13.36 -1.50 -4.08
N ALA A 87 -12.10 -1.76 -4.43
CA ALA A 87 -11.68 -2.85 -5.32
C ALA A 87 -10.66 -3.78 -4.62
N PRO A 88 -10.56 -5.06 -5.03
CA PRO A 88 -9.61 -5.99 -4.43
C PRO A 88 -8.16 -5.50 -4.53
N PRO A 89 -7.45 -5.32 -3.41
CA PRO A 89 -6.01 -5.12 -3.43
C PRO A 89 -5.28 -6.41 -3.86
N CYS A 90 -3.98 -6.30 -4.11
CA CYS A 90 -3.12 -7.45 -4.41
C CYS A 90 -1.93 -7.54 -3.46
N PHE A 91 -1.27 -8.70 -3.50
CA PHE A 91 0.05 -8.91 -2.93
C PHE A 91 0.94 -9.40 -4.07
N THR A 92 1.72 -8.50 -4.67
CA THR A 92 2.60 -8.87 -5.79
C THR A 92 3.74 -9.81 -5.36
N HIS A 93 4.22 -9.68 -4.13
CA HIS A 93 5.33 -10.49 -3.61
C HIS A 93 5.38 -10.53 -2.08
N THR A 94 4.87 -11.61 -1.49
CA THR A 94 4.94 -11.85 -0.05
C THR A 94 5.01 -13.35 0.24
N MET A 95 4.97 -13.74 1.50
CA MET A 95 5.00 -15.14 1.95
C MET A 95 3.91 -15.41 2.98
N CYS A 96 3.58 -16.67 3.18
CA CYS A 96 2.61 -17.12 4.18
C CYS A 96 3.28 -17.20 5.56
N GLU A 97 2.72 -16.52 6.57
CA GLU A 97 3.27 -16.55 7.95
C GLU A 97 3.28 -17.97 8.54
N ALA A 98 2.33 -18.83 8.14
CA ALA A 98 2.30 -20.22 8.58
C ALA A 98 3.53 -21.04 8.12
N LEU A 99 4.23 -20.60 7.07
CA LEU A 99 5.45 -21.26 6.56
C LEU A 99 6.73 -20.66 7.13
N TYR A 100 6.74 -19.37 7.44
CA TYR A 100 7.88 -18.70 8.08
C TYR A 100 7.42 -17.70 9.16
N PRO A 101 7.16 -18.20 10.38
CA PRO A 101 6.59 -17.40 11.46
C PRO A 101 7.50 -16.25 11.89
N GLY A 102 6.89 -15.09 12.20
CA GLY A 102 7.60 -13.93 12.75
C GLY A 102 8.36 -13.10 11.73
N HIS A 103 8.38 -13.49 10.45
CA HIS A 103 9.00 -12.65 9.41
C HIS A 103 8.13 -11.42 9.13
N PRO A 104 8.67 -10.18 9.19
CA PRO A 104 7.88 -8.95 9.12
C PRO A 104 7.01 -8.80 7.87
N ARG A 105 7.46 -9.35 6.73
CA ARG A 105 6.71 -9.29 5.47
C ARG A 105 5.63 -10.36 5.32
N ALA A 106 5.66 -11.42 6.13
CA ALA A 106 4.75 -12.54 5.97
C ALA A 106 3.31 -12.11 6.32
N LYS A 107 2.31 -12.64 5.60
CA LYS A 107 0.91 -12.29 5.80
C LYS A 107 0.14 -13.42 6.45
N ASN A 108 -0.84 -13.04 7.25
CA ASN A 108 -1.81 -13.90 7.92
C ASN A 108 -3.24 -13.43 7.63
N ARG A 109 -4.19 -14.30 7.95
CA ARG A 109 -5.63 -14.01 7.93
C ARG A 109 -6.05 -13.23 9.17
#